data_AF-A0A317YLT6-F1
#
_entry.id   AF-A0A317YLT6-F1
#
_cell.length_a   1.000
_cell.length_b   1.000
_cell.length_c   1.000
_cell.angle_alpha   90.00
_cell.angle_beta   90.00
_cell.angle_gamma   90.00
#
_symmetry.space_group_name_H-M   'P 1'
#
loop_
_entity.id
_entity.type
_entity.pdbx_description
1 polymer ?
#
loop_
_entity_poly.entity_id
_entity_poly.type
_entity_poly.pdbx_seq_one_letter_code
_entity_poly.pdbx_strand_id
1 'polypeptide(L)'
;LTLTMWSEYRGNPILANLGIHGANMEGTEVRFGTGLSALFTVITTAFTTGSVNNMHDSLTPLGGLGSMVLMMLNVVFGGEGVGLMN
;
A
#
# COMPACT_ATOMS: atom_id res chain seq x y z
N LEU A 1 6.51 -0.96 -5.03
CA LEU A 1 6.43 0.50 -4.78
C LEU A 1 5.77 1.26 -5.93
N THR A 2 6.36 1.30 -7.12
CA THR A 2 5.84 2.11 -8.25
C THR A 2 4.40 1.78 -8.62
N LEU A 3 4.04 0.49 -8.64
CA LEU A 3 2.67 0.03 -8.89
C LEU A 3 1.68 0.62 -7.88
N THR A 4 1.95 0.42 -6.59
CA THR A 4 1.10 0.90 -5.47
C THR A 4 1.01 2.42 -5.45
N MET A 5 2.11 3.13 -5.64
CA MET A 5 2.12 4.59 -5.73
C MET A 5 1.24 5.07 -6.88
N TRP A 6 1.46 4.54 -8.09
CA TRP A 6 0.71 4.95 -9.27
C TRP A 6 -0.79 4.69 -9.14
N SER A 7 -1.18 3.55 -8.55
CA SER A 7 -2.58 3.23 -8.35
C SER A 7 -3.23 4.12 -7.30
N GLU A 8 -2.59 4.34 -6.15
CA GLU A 8 -3.13 5.20 -5.10
C GLU A 8 -3.22 6.67 -5.54
N TYR A 9 -2.28 7.17 -6.35
CA TYR A 9 -2.37 8.53 -6.91
C TYR A 9 -3.50 8.71 -7.92
N ARG A 10 -3.94 7.64 -8.60
CA ARG A 10 -5.12 7.69 -9.48
C ARG A 10 -6.43 7.76 -8.71
N GLY A 11 -6.44 7.35 -7.45
CA GLY A 11 -7.60 7.47 -6.58
C GLY A 11 -8.75 6.55 -6.98
N ASN A 12 -9.93 6.88 -6.47
CA ASN A 12 -11.15 6.13 -6.71
C ASN A 12 -12.01 6.81 -7.80
N PRO A 13 -12.35 6.12 -8.91
CA PRO A 13 -13.13 6.70 -9.99
C PRO A 13 -14.57 7.07 -9.58
N ILE A 14 -15.13 6.42 -8.55
CA ILE A 14 -16.47 6.74 -8.03
C ILE A 14 -16.44 8.11 -7.35
N LEU A 15 -15.40 8.40 -6.56
CA LEU A 15 -15.18 9.70 -5.94
C LEU A 15 -14.98 10.81 -7.00
N ALA A 16 -14.27 10.49 -8.10
CA ALA A 16 -14.12 11.42 -9.21
C ALA A 16 -15.46 11.77 -9.88
N ASN A 17 -16.38 10.81 -10.02
CA ASN A 17 -17.73 11.06 -10.55
C ASN A 17 -18.59 11.93 -9.63
N LEU A 18 -18.27 11.98 -8.33
CA LEU A 18 -18.91 12.84 -7.34
C LEU A 18 -18.27 14.24 -7.26
N GLY A 19 -17.30 14.55 -8.14
CA GLY A 19 -16.59 15.83 -8.16
C GLY A 19 -15.44 15.93 -7.14
N ILE A 20 -15.11 14.83 -6.44
CA ILE A 20 -13.98 14.77 -5.52
C ILE A 20 -12.79 14.22 -6.30
N HIS A 21 -11.86 15.11 -6.65
CA HIS A 21 -10.65 14.78 -7.39
C HIS A 21 -9.44 14.67 -6.46
N GLY A 22 -8.58 13.69 -6.72
CA GLY A 22 -7.33 13.54 -6.00
C GLY A 22 -6.87 12.09 -5.87
N ALA A 23 -5.81 11.93 -5.08
CA ALA A 23 -5.30 10.62 -4.69
C ALA A 23 -6.28 9.91 -3.74
N ASN A 24 -6.14 8.60 -3.60
CA ASN A 24 -6.93 7.84 -2.64
C ASN A 24 -6.59 8.29 -1.22
N MET A 25 -7.59 8.84 -0.54
CA MET A 25 -7.47 9.26 0.86
C MET A 25 -8.23 8.32 1.79
N GLU A 26 -8.95 7.35 1.26
CA GLU A 26 -9.70 6.37 2.05
C GLU A 26 -8.72 5.48 2.84
N GLY A 27 -8.92 5.40 4.16
CA GLY A 27 -8.05 4.62 5.05
C GLY A 27 -6.64 5.19 5.23
N THR A 28 -6.33 6.39 4.69
CA THR A 28 -5.05 7.06 4.88
C THR A 28 -5.13 8.16 5.93
N GLU A 29 -3.98 8.47 6.53
CA GLU A 29 -3.83 9.53 7.52
C GLU A 29 -3.32 10.82 6.84
N VAL A 30 -3.97 11.95 7.11
CA VAL A 30 -3.61 13.26 6.54
C VAL A 30 -2.16 13.66 6.87
N ARG A 31 -1.65 13.18 8.01
CA ARG A 31 -0.28 13.42 8.49
C ARG A 31 0.80 12.85 7.56
N PHE A 32 0.51 11.75 6.87
CA PHE A 32 1.44 11.05 5.99
C PHE A 32 1.10 11.29 4.51
N GLY A 33 -0.19 11.41 4.21
CA GLY A 33 -0.70 11.50 2.85
C GLY A 33 -0.47 10.21 2.06
N THR A 34 -1.04 10.17 0.85
CA THR A 34 -1.08 8.95 0.04
C THR A 34 0.31 8.41 -0.32
N GLY A 35 1.28 9.29 -0.58
CA GLY A 35 2.63 8.87 -0.98
C GLY A 35 3.36 8.08 0.11
N LEU A 36 3.46 8.63 1.33
CA LEU A 36 4.13 7.94 2.44
C LEU A 36 3.35 6.74 2.93
N SER A 37 2.01 6.79 2.88
CA SER A 37 1.16 5.64 3.16
C SER A 37 1.43 4.49 2.18
N ALA A 38 1.45 4.75 0.87
CA ALA A 38 1.75 3.72 -0.14
C ALA A 38 3.18 3.15 0.01
N LEU A 39 4.15 4.00 0.37
CA LEU A 39 5.50 3.55 0.67
C LEU A 39 5.52 2.59 1.86
N PHE A 40 4.84 2.95 2.96
CA PHE A 40 4.83 2.14 4.16
C PHE A 40 4.06 0.82 3.98
N THR A 41 2.94 0.81 3.25
CA THR A 41 2.23 -0.41 2.85
C THR A 41 3.19 -1.41 2.18
N VAL A 42 4.05 -0.94 1.27
CA VAL A 42 5.01 -1.78 0.56
C VAL A 42 6.13 -2.25 1.50
N ILE A 43 6.65 -1.37 2.36
CA ILE A 43 7.71 -1.72 3.30
C ILE A 43 7.22 -2.78 4.29
N THR A 44 6.07 -2.57 4.93
CA THR A 44 5.60 -3.45 5.99
C THR A 44 5.23 -4.84 5.49
N THR A 45 4.77 -4.94 4.24
CA THR A 45 4.43 -6.23 3.62
C THR A 45 5.64 -6.93 3.02
N ALA A 46 6.65 -6.20 2.54
CA ALA A 46 7.93 -6.77 2.11
C ALA A 46 8.73 -7.31 3.30
N PHE A 47 8.92 -6.49 4.34
CA PHE A 47 9.64 -6.88 5.56
C PHE A 47 8.82 -7.78 6.51
N THR A 48 7.58 -8.12 6.14
CA THR A 48 6.68 -8.97 6.95
C THR A 48 6.46 -8.46 8.39
N THR A 49 6.66 -7.17 8.65
CA THR A 49 6.53 -6.56 9.98
C THR A 49 5.09 -6.50 10.46
N GLY A 50 4.11 -6.44 9.55
CA GLY A 50 2.68 -6.43 9.89
C GLY A 50 2.16 -5.13 10.52
N SER A 51 3.00 -4.10 10.65
CA SER A 51 2.57 -2.75 11.09
C SER A 51 1.76 -2.06 10.00
N VAL A 52 0.71 -1.32 10.36
CA VAL A 52 -0.23 -0.71 9.39
C VAL A 52 -0.39 0.78 9.69
N ASN A 53 -0.05 1.65 8.74
CA ASN A 53 -0.23 3.11 8.86
C ASN A 53 -1.37 3.66 7.99
N ASN A 54 -1.92 2.85 7.09
CA ASN A 54 -3.13 3.07 6.32
C ASN A 54 -3.89 1.74 6.20
N MET A 55 -5.22 1.77 6.18
CA MET A 55 -6.00 0.55 6.08
C MET A 55 -5.75 -0.13 4.72
N HIS A 56 -5.18 -1.33 4.72
CA HIS A 56 -4.90 -2.07 3.49
C HIS A 56 -6.17 -2.44 2.72
N ASP A 57 -7.30 -2.58 3.41
CA ASP A 57 -8.60 -2.88 2.80
C ASP A 57 -9.16 -1.69 1.99
N SER A 58 -8.74 -0.46 2.34
CA SER A 58 -9.12 0.77 1.63
C SER A 58 -8.19 1.12 0.46
N LEU A 59 -7.17 0.30 0.20
CA LEU A 59 -6.29 0.51 -0.94
C LEU A 59 -7.05 0.32 -2.26
N THR A 60 -6.58 1.00 -3.30
CA THR A 60 -7.02 0.71 -4.66
C THR A 60 -6.76 -0.76 -5.02
N PRO A 61 -7.53 -1.37 -5.93
CA PRO A 61 -7.38 -2.79 -6.25
C PRO A 61 -5.95 -3.20 -6.65
N LEU A 62 -5.26 -2.34 -7.42
CA LEU A 62 -3.86 -2.55 -7.80
C LEU A 62 -2.88 -2.27 -6.65
N GLY A 63 -3.22 -1.32 -5.76
CA GLY A 63 -2.44 -1.01 -4.57
C GLY A 63 -2.43 -2.18 -3.59
N GLY A 64 -3.61 -2.74 -3.30
CA GLY A 64 -3.79 -3.94 -2.49
C GLY A 64 -3.20 -5.20 -3.14
N LEU A 65 -3.23 -5.33 -4.47
CA LEU A 65 -2.53 -6.42 -5.16
C LEU A 65 -1.02 -6.37 -4.90
N GLY A 66 -0.43 -5.18 -4.87
CA GLY A 66 0.97 -4.99 -4.53
C GLY A 66 1.33 -5.54 -3.13
N SER A 67 0.51 -5.25 -2.12
CA SER A 67 0.75 -5.75 -0.76
C SER A 67 0.51 -7.26 -0.64
N MET A 68 -0.53 -7.80 -1.29
CA MET A 68 -0.81 -9.24 -1.32
C MET A 68 0.32 -10.05 -1.96
N VAL A 69 0.84 -9.60 -3.12
CA VAL A 69 1.94 -10.28 -3.80
C VAL A 69 3.20 -10.32 -2.92
N LEU A 70 3.51 -9.24 -2.21
CA LEU A 70 4.66 -9.20 -1.30
C LEU A 70 4.51 -10.18 -0.14
N MET A 71 3.31 -10.28 0.44
CA MET A 71 3.02 -11.27 1.50
C MET A 71 3.07 -12.71 0.98
N MET A 72 2.52 -12.97 -0.21
CA MET A 72 2.49 -14.31 -0.81
C MET A 72 3.87 -14.80 -1.25
N LEU A 73 4.72 -13.91 -1.78
CA LEU A 73 6.08 -14.26 -2.19
C LEU A 73 7.02 -14.41 -1.00
N ASN A 74 6.85 -13.59 0.06
CA ASN A 74 7.60 -13.66 1.30
C ASN A 74 9.15 -13.63 1.16
N VAL A 75 9.69 -13.17 0.03
CA VAL A 75 11.14 -13.27 -0.29
C VAL A 75 11.83 -11.91 -0.41
N VAL A 76 11.07 -10.82 -0.46
CA VAL A 76 11.64 -9.48 -0.65
C VAL A 76 11.98 -8.87 0.71
N PHE A 77 13.24 -8.93 1.11
CA PHE A 77 13.77 -8.60 2.45
C PHE A 77 13.30 -9.53 3.56
N GLY A 78 12.00 -9.81 3.67
CA GLY A 78 11.39 -10.64 4.69
C GLY A 78 11.57 -10.11 6.11
N GLY A 79 11.10 -10.89 7.08
CA GLY A 79 11.23 -10.58 8.50
C GLY A 79 12.65 -10.78 9.01
N GLU A 80 12.91 -10.30 10.23
CA GLU A 80 14.19 -10.51 10.90
C GLU A 80 14.57 -12.01 10.92
N GLY A 81 15.72 -12.34 10.32
CA GLY A 81 16.22 -13.71 10.19
C GLY A 81 15.54 -14.52 9.09
N VAL A 82 14.22 -14.55 9.03
CA VAL A 82 13.46 -15.41 8.09
C VAL A 82 13.66 -15.01 6.63
N GLY A 83 13.79 -13.71 6.34
CA GLY A 83 13.97 -13.23 4.98
C GLY A 83 15.35 -13.54 4.38
N LEU A 84 16.36 -13.79 5.20
CA LEU A 84 17.68 -14.25 4.74
C LEU A 84 17.69 -15.76 4.45
N MET A 85 16.82 -16.52 5.10
CA MET A 85 16.74 -17.98 4.95
C MET A 85 15.90 -18.43 3.75
N ASN A 86 15.01 -17.55 3.27
CA ASN A 86 14.05 -17.82 2.18
C ASN A 86 14.66 -17.50 0.81
#